data_AF-A0A6V7HRY9-F1
#
_entry.id   AF-A0A6V7HRY9-F1
#
_cell.length_a   1.000
_cell.length_b   1.000
_cell.length_c   1.000
_cell.angle_alpha   90.00
_cell.angle_beta   90.00
_cell.angle_gamma   90.00
#
_symmetry.space_group_name_H-M   'P 1'
#
loop_
_entity.id
_entity.type
_entity.pdbx_description
1 polymer ?
#
loop_
_entity_poly.entity_id
_entity_poly.type
_entity_poly.pdbx_seq_one_letter_code
_entity_poly.pdbx_strand_id
1 'polypeptide(L)' 'AAYARAESEVFNFIRSTGLPFLATPMGKGVVSDYDEHSVASSRTSALLHADVIVLLGARLNWMLHFGRPPRFNNKVKFIQ' A
#
# COMPACT_ATOMS: atom_id res chain seq x y z
N ALA A 1 1.55 8.17 -6.91
CA ALA A 1 1.32 9.29 -5.97
C ALA A 1 2.41 10.37 -6.10
N ALA A 2 3.66 10.13 -5.66
CA ALA A 2 4.75 11.13 -5.72
C ALA A 2 4.94 11.76 -7.10
N TYR A 3 4.99 10.93 -8.16
CA TYR A 3 5.15 11.45 -9.52
C TYR A 3 4.00 12.37 -9.96
N ALA A 4 2.79 12.10 -9.48
CA ALA A 4 1.59 12.89 -9.79
C ALA A 4 1.41 14.10 -8.85
N ARG A 5 2.30 14.30 -7.86
CA ARG A 5 2.20 15.34 -6.83
C ARG A 5 0.86 15.32 -6.08
N ALA A 6 0.41 14.12 -5.74
CA ALA A 6 -0.87 13.88 -5.08
C ALA A 6 -0.71 13.55 -3.58
N GLU A 7 0.31 14.10 -2.93
CA GLU A 7 0.63 13.80 -1.52
C GLU A 7 -0.52 14.19 -0.59
N SER A 8 -1.12 15.36 -0.80
CA SER A 8 -2.21 15.89 0.05
C SER A 8 -3.47 15.03 -0.06
N GLU A 9 -3.81 14.60 -1.26
CA GLU A 9 -4.98 13.77 -1.56
C GLU A 9 -4.82 12.37 -0.96
N VAL A 10 -3.64 11.76 -1.11
CA VAL A 10 -3.36 10.45 -0.52
C VAL A 10 -3.34 10.53 1.01
N PHE A 11 -2.75 11.58 1.58
CA PHE A 11 -2.77 11.80 3.02
C PHE A 11 -4.20 11.96 3.56
N ASN A 12 -5.02 12.80 2.91
CA ASN A 12 -6.41 13.00 3.29
C ASN A 12 -7.23 11.73 3.16
N PHE A 13 -7.02 10.94 2.10
CA PHE A 13 -7.69 9.65 1.89
C PHE A 13 -7.37 8.66 3.02
N ILE A 14 -6.10 8.51 3.39
CA ILE A 14 -5.69 7.65 4.51
C ILE A 14 -6.34 8.13 5.80
N ARG A 15 -6.25 9.43 6.12
CA ARG A 15 -6.79 9.99 7.35
C ARG A 15 -8.32 9.89 7.45
N SER A 16 -9.04 10.08 6.34
CA SER A 16 -10.50 10.02 6.34
C SER A 16 -11.03 8.60 6.44
N THR A 17 -10.27 7.61 5.95
CA THR A 17 -10.69 6.20 5.92
C THR A 17 -10.11 5.38 7.07
N GLY A 18 -9.02 5.83 7.69
CA GLY A 18 -8.26 5.07 8.68
C GLY A 18 -7.57 3.83 8.10
N LEU A 19 -7.42 3.74 6.78
CA LEU A 19 -6.84 2.57 6.13
C LEU A 19 -5.32 2.51 6.32
N PRO A 20 -4.76 1.32 6.60
CA PRO A 20 -3.32 1.15 6.65
C PRO A 20 -2.71 1.29 5.25
N PHE A 21 -1.47 1.77 5.16
CA PHE A 21 -0.77 1.91 3.89
C PHE A 21 0.62 1.26 3.90
N LEU A 22 1.03 0.80 2.72
CA LEU A 22 2.36 0.26 2.46
C LEU A 22 2.99 1.06 1.31
N ALA A 23 4.03 1.84 1.60
CA ALA A 23 4.77 2.56 0.58
C ALA A 23 5.72 1.62 -0.20
N THR A 24 5.73 1.74 -1.53
CA THR A 24 6.80 1.18 -2.37
C THR A 24 8.07 2.04 -2.22
N PRO A 25 9.28 1.58 -2.62
CA PRO A 25 10.51 2.33 -2.41
C PRO A 25 10.47 3.79 -2.89
N MET A 26 9.88 4.05 -4.06
CA MET A 26 9.71 5.42 -4.60
C MET A 26 8.48 6.15 -4.05
N GLY A 27 7.60 5.46 -3.32
CA GLY A 27 6.42 6.05 -2.69
C GLY A 27 6.66 6.50 -1.23
N LYS A 28 7.81 6.19 -0.65
CA LYS A 28 8.18 6.63 0.70
C LYS A 28 8.20 8.16 0.75
N GLY A 29 7.66 8.72 1.83
CA GLY A 29 7.57 10.17 2.02
C GLY A 29 6.36 10.86 1.38
N VAL A 30 5.56 10.18 0.55
CA VAL A 30 4.23 10.69 0.11
C VAL A 30 3.32 10.88 1.32
N VAL A 31 3.33 9.88 2.20
CA VAL A 31 2.88 9.98 3.58
C VAL A 31 4.11 9.67 4.44
N SER A 32 4.20 10.28 5.62
CA SER A 32 5.31 10.05 6.55
C SER A 32 5.46 8.56 6.83
N ASP A 33 6.69 8.03 6.74
CA ASP A 33 6.97 6.62 7.07
C ASP A 33 6.71 6.30 8.56
N TYR A 34 6.67 7.33 9.41
CA TYR A 34 6.40 7.24 10.84
C TYR A 34 4.92 7.45 11.20
N ASP A 35 4.04 7.59 10.21
CA ASP A 35 2.60 7.68 10.43
C ASP A 35 2.06 6.38 11.06
N GLU A 36 1.08 6.50 11.94
CA GLU A 36 0.48 5.36 12.66
C GLU A 36 -0.16 4.33 11.73
N HIS A 37 -0.59 4.74 10.53
CA HIS A 37 -1.20 3.86 9.53
C HIS A 37 -0.17 3.11 8.69
N SER A 38 1.14 3.39 8.85
CA SER A 38 2.21 2.74 8.10
C SER A 38 2.40 1.28 8.53
N VAL A 39 2.17 0.34 7.60
CA VAL A 39 2.41 -1.11 7.83
C VAL A 39 3.76 -1.58 7.26
N ALA A 40 4.72 -0.67 7.07
CA ALA A 40 6.02 -1.01 6.52
C ALA A 40 6.77 -2.06 7.35
N SER A 41 6.69 -1.97 8.68
CA SER A 41 7.31 -2.92 9.62
C SER A 41 6.62 -4.29 9.65
N SER A 42 5.34 -4.35 9.31
CA SER A 42 4.50 -5.55 9.33
C SER A 42 4.07 -6.00 7.93
N ARG A 43 4.82 -5.61 6.89
CA ARG A 43 4.53 -5.84 5.47
C ARG A 43 3.99 -7.24 5.16
N THR A 44 4.68 -8.28 5.62
CA THR A 44 4.29 -9.67 5.32
C THR A 44 2.91 -10.00 5.89
N SER A 45 2.64 -9.58 7.14
CA SER A 45 1.36 -9.80 7.79
C SER A 45 0.24 -9.02 7.09
N ALA A 46 0.47 -7.74 6.78
CA ALA A 46 -0.51 -6.91 6.08
C ALA A 46 -0.92 -7.51 4.73
N LEU A 47 0.05 -7.97 3.92
CA LEU A 47 -0.24 -8.57 2.61
C LEU A 47 -0.92 -9.94 2.70
N LEU A 48 -0.58 -10.74 3.72
CA LEU A 48 -1.18 -12.05 3.96
C LEU A 48 -2.63 -11.98 4.45
N HIS A 49 -2.96 -10.95 5.23
CA HIS A 49 -4.27 -10.81 5.87
C HIS A 49 -5.22 -9.84 5.15
N ALA A 50 -4.72 -9.00 4.25
CA ALA A 50 -5.58 -8.13 3.44
C ALA A 50 -6.53 -8.96 2.55
N ASP A 51 -7.80 -8.60 2.60
CA ASP A 51 -8.86 -9.06 1.70
C ASP A 51 -9.00 -8.16 0.47
N VAL A 52 -8.68 -6.87 0.61
CA VAL A 52 -8.64 -5.88 -0.49
C VAL A 52 -7.37 -5.05 -0.42
N ILE A 53 -6.74 -4.81 -1.58
CA ILE A 53 -5.57 -3.93 -1.73
C ILE A 53 -5.83 -2.90 -2.83
N VAL A 54 -5.64 -1.63 -2.51
CA VAL A 54 -5.72 -0.51 -3.45
C VAL A 54 -4.32 -0.11 -3.91
N LEU A 55 -4.06 -0.15 -5.21
CA LEU A 55 -2.77 0.13 -5.83
C LEU A 55 -2.72 1.57 -6.37
N LEU A 56 -2.17 2.49 -5.58
CA LEU A 56 -2.09 3.91 -5.96
C LEU A 56 -0.81 4.22 -6.77
N GLY A 57 -0.88 3.99 -8.08
CA GLY A 57 0.25 4.22 -9.00
C GLY A 57 1.38 3.21 -8.79
N ALA A 58 1.05 1.99 -8.37
CA ALA A 58 1.97 0.88 -8.22
C ALA A 58 1.57 -0.26 -9.19
N ARG A 59 2.58 -0.95 -9.73
CA ARG A 59 2.36 -2.15 -10.56
C ARG A 59 2.62 -3.40 -9.74
N LEU A 60 1.80 -4.44 -9.90
CA LEU A 60 2.08 -5.78 -9.39
C LEU A 60 3.22 -6.43 -10.20
N ASN A 61 4.44 -6.00 -9.92
CA ASN A 61 5.66 -6.54 -10.52
C ASN A 61 6.41 -7.44 -9.53
N TRP A 62 7.66 -7.78 -9.87
CA TRP A 62 8.51 -8.64 -9.06
C TRP A 62 8.71 -8.16 -7.62
N MET A 63 8.72 -6.84 -7.35
CA MET A 63 8.84 -6.31 -5.99
C MET A 63 7.60 -6.61 -5.13
N LEU A 64 6.44 -6.69 -5.77
CA LEU A 64 5.16 -7.05 -5.16
C LEU A 64 4.75 -8.49 -5.48
N HIS A 65 5.71 -9.35 -5.86
CA HIS A 65 5.48 -10.78 -6.13
C HIS A 65 4.29 -11.05 -7.06
N PHE A 66 3.99 -10.12 -7.97
CA PHE A 66 2.84 -10.17 -8.87
C PHE A 66 1.48 -10.36 -8.18
N GLY A 67 1.36 -10.01 -6.89
CA GLY A 67 0.13 -10.18 -6.11
C GLY A 67 -0.21 -11.65 -5.80
N ARG A 68 0.77 -12.56 -5.83
CA ARG A 68 0.53 -14.01 -5.74
C ARG A 68 0.86 -14.60 -4.35
N PRO A 69 0.22 -15.72 -3.97
CA PRO A 69 0.66 -16.53 -2.84
C PRO A 69 2.13 -16.98 -2.98
N PRO A 70 2.83 -17.24 -1.86
CA PRO A 70 2.36 -17.20 -0.48
C PRO A 70 2.47 -15.81 0.16
N ARG A 71 2.81 -14.76 -0.61
CA ARG A 71 3.03 -13.41 -0.06
C ARG A 71 1.75 -12.63 0.13
N PHE A 72 0.73 -12.96 -0.67
CA PHE A 72 -0.60 -12.38 -0.61
C PHE A 72 -1.61 -13.45 -0.24
N ASN A 73 -2.72 -13.02 0.38
CA ASN A 73 -3.89 -13.86 0.54
C ASN A 73 -4.35 -14.39 -0.83
N ASN A 74 -4.62 -15.69 -0.95
CA ASN A 74 -5.09 -16.31 -2.20
C ASN A 74 -6.45 -15.76 -2.68
N LYS A 75 -7.20 -15.08 -1.80
CA LYS A 75 -8.51 -14.47 -2.11
C LYS A 75 -8.48 -12.94 -2.14
N VAL A 76 -7.30 -12.33 -2.09
CA VAL A 76 -7.19 -10.85 -2.11
C VAL A 76 -7.79 -10.28 -3.40
N LYS A 77 -8.50 -9.16 -3.27
CA LYS A 77 -9.02 -8.38 -4.39
C LYS A 77 -8.15 -7.16 -4.60
N PHE A 78 -7.88 -6.83 -5.86
CA PHE A 78 -7.11 -5.63 -6.21
C PHE A 78 -8.01 -4.57 -6.82
N ILE A 79 -7.78 -3.33 -6.42
CA ILE A 79 -8.29 -2.11 -7.08
C ILE A 79 -7.06 -1.37 -7.61
N GLN A 80 -7.02 -1.09 -8.91
CA GLN A 80 -5.89 -0.40 -9.56
C GLN A 80 -6.40 0.60 -10.59
#